data_AF-A0A5N9A4K8-F1
#
_entry.id   AF-A0A5N9A4K8-F1
#
_cell.length_a   1.000
_cell.length_b   1.000
_cell.length_c   1.000
_cell.angle_alpha   90.00
_cell.angle_beta   90.00
_cell.angle_gamma   90.00
#
_symmetry.space_group_name_H-M   'P 1'
#
loop_
_entity.id
_entity.type
_entity.pdbx_description
1 polymer ?
#
loop_
_entity_poly.entity_id
_entity_poly.type
_entity_poly.pdbx_seq_one_letter_code
_entity_poly.pdbx_strand_id
1 'polypeptide(L)'
;MVDAVVAADSATSGPFKRGNETGLTYDLKMAAWEWLYHQAGCRVIGLEVKLEGPGGRIVDLAAVGPQNTFYIVEVKSSKSDFSRDDHTAGDFSELREREETVAGRTELAKDTLRQAVDYAKATRPDSWREVPAFKQALADYRRVAGKEEAYRNRVATFSTKFHDPKFMGIADYHYLIAPKGVVTRNSLPPQWGLLDETPSVSYPAPHKGPRKNSGIVSNFLRAIARSNTTSMMRSQGMSFTRV
;
A
#
# COMPACT_ATOMS: atom_id res chain seq x y z
N MET A 1 -1.07 -39.25 39.33
CA MET A 1 0.02 -38.35 38.91
C MET A 1 -0.15 -38.18 37.41
N VAL A 2 -0.86 -37.11 37.06
CA VAL A 2 -1.26 -36.77 35.69
C VAL A 2 -0.36 -35.61 35.28
N ASP A 3 0.66 -35.88 34.47
CA ASP A 3 1.42 -34.82 33.80
C ASP A 3 1.32 -35.07 32.29
N ALA A 4 0.18 -34.66 31.75
CA ALA A 4 0.07 -34.35 30.33
C ALA A 4 0.60 -32.93 30.14
N VAL A 5 1.89 -32.81 29.81
CA VAL A 5 2.41 -31.57 29.22
C VAL A 5 1.92 -31.51 27.79
N VAL A 6 0.70 -31.01 27.60
CA VAL A 6 0.25 -30.51 26.30
C VAL A 6 0.96 -29.18 26.11
N ALA A 7 2.07 -29.22 25.37
CA ALA A 7 2.71 -28.02 24.88
C ALA A 7 1.70 -27.25 24.02
N ALA A 8 1.32 -26.06 24.50
CA ALA A 8 0.44 -25.15 23.81
C ALA A 8 1.11 -24.64 22.52
N ASP A 9 0.56 -25.09 21.40
CA ASP A 9 0.32 -24.36 20.17
C ASP A 9 1.24 -23.16 19.89
N SER A 10 2.45 -23.45 19.39
CA SER A 10 3.14 -22.47 18.55
C SER A 10 2.37 -22.41 17.24
N ALA A 11 1.42 -21.46 17.13
CA ALA A 11 0.68 -21.14 15.92
C ALA A 11 1.66 -21.13 14.73
N THR A 12 1.69 -22.22 13.97
CA THR A 12 2.58 -22.38 12.83
C THR A 12 2.00 -21.47 11.76
N SER A 13 2.52 -20.24 11.71
CA SER A 13 2.30 -19.32 10.61
C SER A 13 2.53 -20.11 9.32
N GLY A 14 1.54 -20.14 8.42
CA GLY A 14 1.63 -20.92 7.20
C GLY A 14 2.95 -20.67 6.44
N PRO A 15 3.42 -21.62 5.62
CA PRO A 15 4.81 -21.67 5.13
C PRO A 15 5.28 -20.42 4.35
N PHE A 16 4.34 -19.58 3.91
CA PHE A 16 4.59 -18.37 3.14
C PHE A 16 4.18 -17.06 3.85
N LYS A 17 3.67 -17.15 5.08
CA LYS A 17 3.27 -15.98 5.87
C LYS A 17 4.51 -15.18 6.27
N ARG A 18 4.46 -13.86 6.09
CA ARG A 18 5.55 -12.98 6.54
C ARG A 18 5.43 -12.66 8.02
N GLY A 19 6.57 -12.43 8.69
CA GLY A 19 6.59 -12.12 10.12
C GLY A 19 5.83 -10.83 10.49
N ASN A 20 5.73 -9.86 9.57
CA ASN A 20 4.99 -8.61 9.77
C ASN A 20 3.57 -8.61 9.17
N GLU A 21 3.13 -9.74 8.61
CA GLU A 21 1.81 -9.87 7.99
C GLU A 21 0.76 -10.32 9.01
N THR A 22 -0.39 -9.66 9.02
CA THR A 22 -1.50 -10.04 9.90
C THR A 22 -2.10 -11.38 9.47
N GLY A 23 -2.76 -12.10 10.40
CA GLY A 23 -3.50 -13.32 10.04
C GLY A 23 -4.52 -13.07 8.93
N LEU A 24 -5.34 -12.01 9.08
CA LEU A 24 -6.35 -11.64 8.10
C LEU A 24 -5.77 -11.39 6.70
N THR A 25 -4.67 -10.63 6.59
CA THR A 25 -4.02 -10.37 5.29
C THR A 25 -3.54 -11.67 4.65
N TYR A 26 -2.95 -12.56 5.44
CA TYR A 26 -2.51 -13.86 4.97
C TYR A 26 -3.68 -14.72 4.48
N ASP A 27 -4.76 -14.80 5.26
CA ASP A 27 -5.95 -15.61 4.92
C ASP A 27 -6.60 -15.12 3.63
N LEU A 28 -6.72 -13.79 3.45
CA LEU A 28 -7.23 -13.19 2.20
C LEU A 28 -6.31 -13.51 1.01
N LYS A 29 -4.97 -13.51 1.19
CA LYS A 29 -4.05 -13.93 0.13
C LYS A 29 -4.24 -15.40 -0.23
N MET A 30 -4.48 -16.27 0.75
CA MET A 30 -4.72 -17.68 0.50
C MET A 30 -6.05 -17.90 -0.21
N ALA A 31 -7.12 -17.23 0.20
CA ALA A 31 -8.41 -17.27 -0.52
C ALA A 31 -8.27 -16.79 -1.98
N ALA A 32 -7.54 -15.69 -2.22
CA ALA A 32 -7.26 -15.25 -3.59
C ALA A 32 -6.42 -16.26 -4.37
N TRP A 33 -5.42 -16.88 -3.74
CA TRP A 33 -4.59 -17.91 -4.34
C TRP A 33 -5.43 -19.14 -4.74
N GLU A 34 -6.30 -19.61 -3.84
CA GLU A 34 -7.20 -20.74 -4.07
C GLU A 34 -8.18 -20.45 -5.21
N TRP A 35 -8.76 -19.26 -5.23
CA TRP A 35 -9.62 -18.80 -6.33
C TRP A 35 -8.87 -18.82 -7.66
N LEU A 36 -7.67 -18.25 -7.70
CA LEU A 36 -6.82 -18.24 -8.89
C LEU A 36 -6.52 -19.66 -9.39
N TYR A 37 -6.21 -20.58 -8.49
CA TYR A 37 -5.83 -21.95 -8.84
C TYR A 37 -7.03 -22.80 -9.30
N HIS A 38 -8.11 -22.81 -8.50
CA HIS A 38 -9.25 -23.70 -8.72
C HIS A 38 -10.28 -23.15 -9.69
N GLN A 39 -10.56 -21.84 -9.64
CA GLN A 39 -11.63 -21.23 -10.44
C GLN A 39 -11.10 -20.55 -11.69
N ALA A 40 -10.04 -19.73 -11.57
CA ALA A 40 -9.43 -19.07 -12.73
C ALA A 40 -8.48 -20.00 -13.52
N GLY A 41 -8.18 -21.20 -13.01
CA GLY A 41 -7.34 -22.19 -13.68
C GLY A 41 -5.87 -21.80 -13.80
N CYS A 42 -5.38 -20.88 -12.96
CA CYS A 42 -4.00 -20.43 -12.97
C CYS A 42 -3.04 -21.52 -12.48
N ARG A 43 -1.87 -21.60 -13.10
CA ARG A 43 -0.81 -22.56 -12.71
C ARG A 43 0.52 -21.91 -12.42
N VAL A 44 0.68 -20.65 -12.82
CA VAL A 44 1.82 -19.81 -12.45
C VAL A 44 1.26 -18.69 -11.58
N ILE A 45 1.42 -18.82 -10.26
CA ILE A 45 0.89 -17.86 -9.28
C ILE A 45 2.06 -17.43 -8.39
N GLY A 46 2.24 -16.13 -8.24
CA GLY A 46 3.21 -15.54 -7.33
C GLY A 46 2.53 -14.67 -6.29
N LEU A 47 3.02 -14.74 -5.06
CA LEU A 47 2.66 -13.85 -3.97
C LEU A 47 3.66 -12.69 -3.92
N GLU A 48 3.21 -11.47 -3.59
CA GLU A 48 4.06 -10.30 -3.33
C GLU A 48 5.04 -10.01 -4.47
N VAL A 49 4.49 -9.95 -5.68
CA VAL A 49 5.26 -9.91 -6.91
C VAL A 49 5.67 -8.48 -7.22
N LYS A 50 6.99 -8.23 -7.22
CA LYS A 50 7.56 -6.96 -7.66
C LYS A 50 7.62 -6.91 -9.19
N LEU A 51 6.69 -6.20 -9.80
CA LEU A 51 6.60 -6.04 -11.26
C LEU A 51 7.69 -5.09 -11.77
N GLU A 52 8.20 -5.37 -12.97
CA GLU A 52 9.22 -4.54 -13.62
C GLU A 52 8.55 -3.38 -14.39
N GLY A 53 9.10 -2.17 -14.28
CA GLY A 53 8.55 -0.95 -14.88
C GLY A 53 8.67 0.28 -13.96
N PRO A 54 8.16 1.45 -14.37
CA PRO A 54 8.22 2.66 -13.57
C PRO A 54 7.57 2.44 -12.19
N GLY A 55 8.38 2.54 -11.14
CA GLY A 55 7.93 2.43 -9.74
C GLY A 55 8.05 1.04 -9.10
N GLY A 56 8.44 -0.02 -9.84
CA GLY A 56 8.74 -1.33 -9.24
C GLY A 56 7.62 -1.86 -8.32
N ARG A 57 6.36 -1.67 -8.74
CA ARG A 57 5.18 -1.89 -7.90
C ARG A 57 5.12 -3.34 -7.43
N ILE A 58 4.81 -3.52 -6.15
CA ILE A 58 4.54 -4.84 -5.58
C ILE A 58 3.02 -5.04 -5.61
N VAL A 59 2.60 -6.19 -6.14
CA VAL A 59 1.21 -6.66 -6.11
C VAL A 59 1.09 -7.88 -5.20
N ASP A 60 -0.03 -8.03 -4.51
CA ASP A 60 -0.20 -9.13 -3.56
C ASP A 60 -0.22 -10.49 -4.24
N LEU A 61 -0.95 -10.62 -5.36
CA LEU A 61 -0.96 -11.80 -6.22
C LEU A 61 -0.74 -11.36 -7.67
N ALA A 62 0.10 -12.10 -8.39
CA ALA A 62 0.15 -12.07 -9.86
C ALA A 62 0.05 -13.49 -10.39
N ALA A 63 -0.76 -13.71 -11.41
CA ALA A 63 -0.99 -15.06 -11.92
C ALA A 63 -1.20 -15.13 -13.43
N VAL A 64 -0.85 -16.28 -14.00
CA VAL A 64 -1.10 -16.64 -15.39
C VAL A 64 -2.02 -17.86 -15.46
N GLY A 65 -3.16 -17.63 -16.10
CA GLY A 65 -4.19 -18.61 -16.39
C GLY A 65 -4.16 -19.12 -17.82
N PRO A 66 -5.20 -19.88 -18.21
CA PRO A 66 -5.38 -20.40 -19.56
C PRO A 66 -5.28 -19.29 -20.63
N GLN A 67 -4.83 -19.66 -21.83
CA GLN A 67 -4.65 -18.73 -22.96
C GLN A 67 -3.76 -17.52 -22.65
N ASN A 68 -2.80 -17.66 -21.72
CA ASN A 68 -1.93 -16.58 -21.26
C ASN A 68 -2.72 -15.39 -20.68
N THR A 69 -3.82 -15.67 -19.99
CA THR A 69 -4.61 -14.66 -19.28
C THR A 69 -3.90 -14.25 -18.01
N PHE A 70 -3.68 -12.96 -17.80
CA PHE A 70 -2.95 -12.39 -16.68
C PHE A 70 -3.93 -11.81 -15.67
N TYR A 71 -3.70 -12.16 -14.41
CA TYR A 71 -4.50 -11.72 -13.27
C TYR A 71 -3.60 -10.99 -12.28
N ILE A 72 -4.10 -9.86 -11.78
CA ILE A 72 -3.57 -9.20 -10.58
C ILE A 72 -4.67 -9.24 -9.52
N VAL A 73 -4.31 -9.62 -8.30
CA VAL A 73 -5.20 -9.50 -7.14
C VAL A 73 -4.50 -8.67 -6.07
N GLU A 74 -5.21 -7.69 -5.52
CA GLU A 74 -4.77 -6.86 -4.40
C GLU A 74 -5.63 -7.15 -3.17
N VAL A 75 -4.98 -7.29 -2.02
CA VAL A 75 -5.63 -7.59 -0.74
C VAL A 75 -5.91 -6.29 0.00
N LYS A 76 -7.16 -6.10 0.43
CA LYS A 76 -7.59 -4.96 1.22
C LYS A 76 -8.23 -5.40 2.53
N SER A 77 -7.45 -5.29 3.59
CA SER A 77 -7.83 -5.73 4.95
C SER A 77 -8.78 -4.76 5.67
N SER A 78 -8.80 -3.49 5.25
CA SER A 78 -9.61 -2.44 5.89
C SER A 78 -9.97 -1.33 4.91
N LYS A 79 -10.98 -0.52 5.27
CA LYS A 79 -11.38 0.65 4.46
C LYS A 79 -10.24 1.65 4.27
N SER A 80 -9.39 1.83 5.29
CA SER A 80 -8.24 2.73 5.19
C SER A 80 -7.13 2.17 4.30
N ASP A 81 -6.94 0.86 4.27
CA ASP A 81 -6.02 0.21 3.35
C ASP A 81 -6.51 0.32 1.90
N PHE A 82 -7.82 0.15 1.69
CA PHE A 82 -8.45 0.37 0.40
C PHE A 82 -8.31 1.82 -0.09
N SER A 83 -8.70 2.79 0.74
CA SER A 83 -8.72 4.20 0.33
C SER A 83 -7.34 4.79 0.07
N ARG A 84 -6.25 4.19 0.57
CA ARG A 84 -4.89 4.66 0.27
C ARG A 84 -4.52 4.54 -1.21
N ASP A 85 -5.04 3.53 -1.89
CA ASP A 85 -4.74 3.24 -3.30
C ASP A 85 -5.83 3.71 -4.28
N ASP A 86 -7.00 4.07 -3.77
CA ASP A 86 -8.17 4.52 -4.53
C ASP A 86 -8.20 6.04 -4.72
N HIS A 87 -7.14 6.56 -5.33
CA HIS A 87 -7.09 7.98 -5.73
C HIS A 87 -6.86 8.13 -7.23
N THR A 88 -7.38 9.22 -7.78
CA THR A 88 -7.22 9.60 -9.18
C THR A 88 -6.03 10.53 -9.38
N ALA A 89 -5.65 10.76 -10.64
CA ALA A 89 -4.65 11.80 -10.98
C ALA A 89 -5.15 13.21 -10.65
N GLY A 90 -6.47 13.44 -10.67
CA GLY A 90 -7.09 14.70 -10.25
C GLY A 90 -6.85 14.94 -8.76
N ASP A 91 -7.11 13.94 -7.91
CA ASP A 91 -6.86 14.05 -6.46
C ASP A 91 -5.40 14.37 -6.14
N PHE A 92 -4.46 13.80 -6.91
CA PHE A 92 -3.04 14.12 -6.75
C PHE A 92 -2.72 15.56 -7.16
N SER A 93 -3.33 16.05 -8.24
CA SER A 93 -3.15 17.42 -8.72
C SER A 93 -3.69 18.42 -7.70
N GLU A 94 -4.91 18.19 -7.18
CA GLU A 94 -5.48 18.99 -6.09
C GLU A 94 -4.65 18.95 -4.81
N LEU A 95 -4.05 17.80 -4.49
CA LEU A 95 -3.13 17.71 -3.38
C LEU A 95 -1.94 18.65 -3.63
N ARG A 96 -1.27 18.53 -4.78
CA ARG A 96 -0.09 19.34 -5.16
C ARG A 96 -0.37 20.84 -5.18
N GLU A 97 -1.54 21.28 -5.64
CA GLU A 97 -1.94 22.71 -5.62
C GLU A 97 -1.95 23.31 -4.21
N ARG A 98 -2.14 22.50 -3.17
CA ARG A 98 -2.11 22.95 -1.77
C ARG A 98 -0.69 23.12 -1.22
N GLU A 99 0.35 22.69 -1.95
CA GLU A 99 1.74 22.71 -1.49
C GLU A 99 2.19 24.12 -1.11
N GLU A 100 1.94 25.11 -1.98
CA GLU A 100 2.31 26.51 -1.74
C GLU A 100 1.59 27.10 -0.53
N THR A 101 0.31 26.76 -0.34
CA THR A 101 -0.47 27.22 0.81
C THR A 101 0.06 26.63 2.12
N VAL A 102 0.48 25.35 2.11
CA VAL A 102 1.05 24.69 3.28
C VAL A 102 2.42 25.29 3.61
N ALA A 103 3.30 25.44 2.62
CA ALA A 103 4.61 26.05 2.80
C ALA A 103 4.51 27.51 3.28
N GLY A 104 3.61 28.30 2.70
CA GLY A 104 3.37 29.69 3.09
C GLY A 104 2.91 29.84 4.54
N ARG A 105 2.09 28.91 5.06
CA ARG A 105 1.69 28.89 6.48
C ARG A 105 2.88 28.62 7.40
N THR A 106 3.77 27.71 7.03
CA THR A 106 4.98 27.43 7.82
C THR A 106 5.92 28.63 7.84
N GLU A 107 6.18 29.25 6.68
CA GLU A 107 7.05 30.43 6.61
C GLU A 107 6.46 31.61 7.40
N LEU A 108 5.15 31.86 7.33
CA LEU A 108 4.51 32.89 8.17
C LEU A 108 4.66 32.60 9.68
N ALA A 109 4.48 31.35 10.11
CA ALA A 109 4.64 30.96 11.50
C ALA A 109 6.11 31.11 11.97
N LYS A 110 7.06 30.82 11.08
CA LYS A 110 8.51 30.98 11.31
C LYS A 110 8.90 32.45 11.42
N ASP A 111 8.35 33.33 10.59
CA ASP A 111 8.56 34.78 10.69
C ASP A 111 7.95 35.36 11.96
N THR A 112 6.76 34.88 12.34
CA THR A 112 6.14 35.23 13.63
C THR A 112 7.02 34.80 14.80
N LEU A 113 7.60 33.60 14.74
CA LEU A 113 8.55 33.12 15.74
C LEU A 113 9.80 33.99 15.81
N ARG A 114 10.37 34.42 14.67
CA ARG A 114 11.51 35.35 14.63
C ARG A 114 11.18 36.66 15.35
N GLN A 115 10.05 37.27 15.02
CA GLN A 115 9.60 38.51 15.67
C GLN A 115 9.37 38.33 17.18
N ALA A 116 8.80 37.19 17.59
CA ALA A 116 8.60 36.87 19.00
C ALA A 116 9.92 36.67 19.75
N VAL A 117 10.96 36.11 19.09
CA VAL A 117 12.32 36.00 19.65
C VAL A 117 12.92 37.38 19.90
N ASP A 118 12.84 38.29 18.91
CA ASP A 118 13.40 39.63 19.02
C ASP A 118 12.71 40.45 20.12
N TYR A 119 11.37 40.41 20.15
CA TYR A 119 10.57 41.00 21.23
C TYR A 119 10.94 40.45 22.61
N ALA A 120 11.06 39.12 22.74
CA ALA A 120 11.36 38.48 24.01
C ALA A 120 12.76 38.84 24.52
N LYS A 121 13.75 38.91 23.62
CA LYS A 121 15.12 39.35 23.96
C LYS A 121 15.17 40.82 24.39
N ALA A 122 14.41 41.70 23.72
CA ALA A 122 14.32 43.10 24.11
C ALA A 122 13.64 43.28 25.48
N THR A 123 12.64 42.46 25.80
CA THR A 123 11.86 42.58 27.04
C THR A 123 12.55 41.92 28.24
N ARG A 124 13.13 40.73 28.07
CA ARG A 124 13.78 39.95 29.14
C ARG A 124 15.03 39.25 28.62
N PRO A 125 16.17 39.95 28.44
CA PRO A 125 17.38 39.40 27.81
C PRO A 125 17.86 38.08 28.40
N ASP A 126 17.87 37.94 29.73
CA ASP A 126 18.43 36.75 30.40
C ASP A 126 17.43 35.59 30.50
N SER A 127 16.13 35.86 30.31
CA SER A 127 15.06 34.86 30.48
C SER A 127 14.03 34.91 29.34
N TRP A 128 14.46 35.28 28.14
CA TRP A 128 13.57 35.54 27.00
C TRP A 128 12.76 34.30 26.58
N ARG A 129 13.29 33.10 26.83
CA ARG A 129 12.59 31.83 26.59
C ARG A 129 11.36 31.63 27.48
N GLU A 130 11.29 32.35 28.60
CA GLU A 130 10.15 32.32 29.52
C GLU A 130 9.03 33.29 29.13
N VAL A 131 9.28 34.17 28.15
CA VAL A 131 8.29 35.14 27.67
C VAL A 131 7.13 34.40 26.99
N PRO A 132 5.87 34.63 27.41
CA PRO A 132 4.70 33.92 26.87
C PRO A 132 4.57 34.01 25.34
N ALA A 133 4.85 35.17 24.75
CA ALA A 133 4.80 35.37 23.31
C ALA A 133 5.75 34.44 22.54
N PHE A 134 6.98 34.25 23.03
CA PHE A 134 7.93 33.30 22.44
C PHE A 134 7.44 31.85 22.56
N LYS A 135 6.97 31.44 23.75
CA LYS A 135 6.45 30.09 23.98
C LYS A 135 5.28 29.76 23.05
N GLN A 136 4.35 30.70 22.90
CA GLN A 136 3.20 30.55 22.01
C GLN A 136 3.64 30.44 20.53
N ALA A 137 4.47 31.38 20.06
CA ALA A 137 4.95 31.35 18.68
C ALA A 137 5.76 30.08 18.35
N LEU A 138 6.54 29.57 19.31
CA LEU A 138 7.29 28.31 19.14
C LEU A 138 6.36 27.10 19.04
N ALA A 139 5.32 27.05 19.88
CA ALA A 139 4.32 25.98 19.83
C ALA A 139 3.55 26.00 18.50
N ASP A 140 3.15 27.19 18.03
CA ASP A 140 2.46 27.35 16.76
C ASP A 140 3.33 26.97 15.56
N TYR A 141 4.59 27.42 15.54
CA TYR A 141 5.55 27.02 14.50
C TYR A 141 5.71 25.50 14.45
N ARG A 142 5.96 24.84 15.59
CA ARG A 142 6.12 23.38 15.65
C ARG A 142 4.88 22.64 15.13
N ARG A 143 3.69 23.12 15.51
CA ARG A 143 2.42 22.54 15.06
C ARG A 143 2.24 22.64 13.55
N VAL A 144 2.57 23.79 12.95
CA VAL A 144 2.45 23.99 11.50
C VAL A 144 3.52 23.23 10.73
N ALA A 145 4.78 23.26 11.19
CA ALA A 145 5.87 22.50 10.60
C ALA A 145 5.59 20.98 10.59
N GLY A 146 5.02 20.44 11.67
CA GLY A 146 4.59 19.03 11.71
C GLY A 146 3.48 18.71 10.70
N LYS A 147 2.56 19.66 10.43
CA LYS A 147 1.55 19.49 9.38
C LYS A 147 2.15 19.52 7.99
N GLU A 148 3.15 20.35 7.74
CA GLU A 148 3.89 20.36 6.47
C GLU A 148 4.68 19.07 6.26
N GLU A 149 5.32 18.54 7.29
CA GLU A 149 5.98 17.23 7.22
C GLU A 149 4.98 16.11 6.91
N ALA A 150 3.84 16.06 7.62
CA ALA A 150 2.78 15.11 7.33
C ALA A 150 2.22 15.27 5.90
N TYR A 151 2.10 16.50 5.41
CA TYR A 151 1.70 16.78 4.03
C TYR A 151 2.73 16.27 3.02
N ARG A 152 4.03 16.54 3.22
CA ARG A 152 5.10 16.02 2.37
C ARG A 152 5.12 14.50 2.34
N ASN A 153 4.94 13.85 3.50
CA ASN A 153 4.81 12.40 3.58
C ASN A 153 3.60 11.90 2.78
N ARG A 154 2.44 12.56 2.92
CA ARG A 154 1.23 12.22 2.15
C ARG A 154 1.44 12.34 0.64
N VAL A 155 2.14 13.38 0.17
CA VAL A 155 2.50 13.55 -1.24
C VAL A 155 3.43 12.43 -1.70
N ALA A 156 4.47 12.12 -0.91
CA ALA A 156 5.45 11.08 -1.25
C ALA A 156 4.85 9.67 -1.29
N THR A 157 3.87 9.39 -0.44
CA THR A 157 3.18 8.08 -0.38
C THR A 157 1.86 8.07 -1.14
N PHE A 158 1.54 9.11 -1.91
CA PHE A 158 0.27 9.19 -2.62
C PHE A 158 0.20 8.11 -3.70
N SER A 159 -0.86 7.32 -3.68
CA SER A 159 -1.02 6.20 -4.60
C SER A 159 -2.28 6.36 -5.43
N THR A 160 -2.09 6.34 -6.75
CA THR A 160 -3.16 6.27 -7.75
C THR A 160 -3.29 4.87 -8.34
N LYS A 161 -2.84 3.84 -7.60
CA LYS A 161 -2.61 2.48 -8.13
C LYS A 161 -3.83 1.93 -8.88
N PHE A 162 -5.03 2.14 -8.36
CA PHE A 162 -6.25 1.61 -8.96
C PHE A 162 -6.71 2.34 -10.22
N HIS A 163 -6.18 3.54 -10.46
CA HIS A 163 -6.55 4.41 -11.58
C HIS A 163 -5.37 4.68 -12.54
N ASP A 164 -4.19 4.12 -12.28
CA ASP A 164 -3.00 4.30 -13.13
C ASP A 164 -3.14 3.48 -14.43
N PRO A 165 -3.27 4.13 -15.61
CA PRO A 165 -3.45 3.42 -16.88
C PRO A 165 -2.28 2.51 -17.24
N LYS A 166 -1.06 2.81 -16.77
CA LYS A 166 0.10 1.95 -17.00
C LYS A 166 -0.02 0.67 -16.20
N PHE A 167 -0.45 0.76 -14.94
CA PHE A 167 -0.68 -0.41 -14.10
C PHE A 167 -1.86 -1.23 -14.63
N MET A 168 -2.97 -0.58 -14.95
CA MET A 168 -4.18 -1.25 -15.45
C MET A 168 -3.96 -1.98 -16.79
N GLY A 169 -2.95 -1.57 -17.57
CA GLY A 169 -2.62 -2.18 -18.86
C GLY A 169 -1.77 -3.46 -18.80
N ILE A 170 -1.30 -3.90 -17.63
CA ILE A 170 -0.36 -5.04 -17.54
C ILE A 170 -1.03 -6.40 -17.33
N ALA A 171 -2.33 -6.44 -17.02
CA ALA A 171 -3.09 -7.68 -16.80
C ALA A 171 -4.50 -7.57 -17.38
N ASP A 172 -5.06 -8.69 -17.84
CA ASP A 172 -6.40 -8.72 -18.45
C ASP A 172 -7.50 -8.53 -17.40
N TYR A 173 -7.26 -9.04 -16.19
CA TYR A 173 -8.17 -8.91 -15.06
C TYR A 173 -7.44 -8.36 -13.84
N HIS A 174 -8.11 -7.46 -13.13
CA HIS A 174 -7.69 -6.98 -11.83
C HIS A 174 -8.80 -7.23 -10.83
N TYR A 175 -8.46 -7.81 -9.69
CA TYR A 175 -9.40 -8.09 -8.61
C TYR A 175 -8.92 -7.46 -7.31
N LEU A 176 -9.85 -6.97 -6.51
CA LEU A 176 -9.64 -6.77 -5.09
C LEU A 176 -10.16 -8.00 -4.36
N ILE A 177 -9.50 -8.40 -3.28
CA ILE A 177 -10.08 -9.29 -2.27
C ILE A 177 -10.13 -8.54 -0.94
N ALA A 178 -11.29 -8.56 -0.29
CA ALA A 178 -11.49 -7.80 0.92
C ALA A 178 -12.58 -8.43 1.80
N PRO A 179 -12.52 -8.22 3.12
CA PRO A 179 -13.61 -8.62 4.00
C PRO A 179 -14.91 -7.92 3.64
N LYS A 180 -16.03 -8.56 3.98
CA LYS A 180 -17.37 -8.00 3.72
C LYS A 180 -17.49 -6.56 4.26
N GLY A 181 -17.89 -5.64 3.39
CA GLY A 181 -18.14 -4.23 3.74
C GLY A 181 -16.90 -3.33 3.74
N VAL A 182 -15.70 -3.86 3.47
CA VAL A 182 -14.49 -3.06 3.24
C VAL A 182 -14.53 -2.42 1.85
N VAL A 183 -14.77 -3.22 0.82
CA VAL A 183 -15.03 -2.76 -0.55
C VAL A 183 -16.47 -3.11 -0.89
N THR A 184 -17.22 -2.14 -1.40
CA THR A 184 -18.59 -2.31 -1.87
C THR A 184 -18.63 -2.17 -3.39
N ARG A 185 -19.69 -2.66 -4.03
CA ARG A 185 -19.87 -2.48 -5.48
C ARG A 185 -19.79 -1.00 -5.91
N ASN A 186 -20.32 -0.09 -5.10
CA ASN A 186 -20.34 1.35 -5.41
C ASN A 186 -18.98 2.02 -5.19
N SER A 187 -18.10 1.43 -4.37
CA SER A 187 -16.75 1.92 -4.13
C SER A 187 -15.70 1.14 -4.92
N LEU A 188 -16.09 0.17 -5.75
CA LEU A 188 -15.14 -0.63 -6.50
C LEU A 188 -14.56 0.24 -7.63
N PRO A 189 -13.23 0.37 -7.76
CA PRO A 189 -12.66 1.19 -8.80
C PRO A 189 -13.01 0.65 -10.19
N PRO A 190 -13.13 1.51 -11.22
CA PRO A 190 -13.45 1.08 -12.57
C PRO A 190 -12.51 -0.01 -13.08
N GLN A 191 -13.06 -1.00 -13.76
CA GLN A 191 -12.32 -2.13 -14.32
C GLN A 191 -11.65 -3.08 -13.30
N TRP A 192 -12.06 -3.02 -12.04
CA TRP A 192 -11.74 -4.04 -11.04
C TRP A 192 -12.93 -4.98 -10.84
N GLY A 193 -12.63 -6.23 -10.49
CA GLY A 193 -13.57 -7.16 -9.88
C GLY A 193 -13.36 -7.22 -8.37
N LEU A 194 -14.28 -7.90 -7.68
CA LEU A 194 -14.23 -8.11 -6.24
C LEU A 194 -14.39 -9.60 -5.94
N LEU A 195 -13.44 -10.14 -5.19
CA LEU A 195 -13.54 -11.42 -4.50
C LEU A 195 -13.95 -11.14 -3.04
N ASP A 196 -14.74 -12.04 -2.44
CA ASP A 196 -14.95 -12.01 -1.00
C ASP A 196 -13.87 -12.81 -0.25
N GLU A 197 -14.00 -12.88 1.07
CA GLU A 197 -13.09 -13.61 1.96
C GLU A 197 -13.17 -15.14 1.81
N THR A 198 -14.21 -15.65 1.16
CA THR A 198 -14.23 -17.03 0.64
C THR A 198 -13.76 -16.96 -0.81
N PRO A 199 -13.08 -17.98 -1.37
CA PRO A 199 -12.42 -17.89 -2.68
C PRO A 199 -13.47 -17.83 -3.80
N SER A 200 -14.24 -16.74 -3.91
CA SER A 200 -15.51 -16.61 -4.62
C SER A 200 -15.60 -15.21 -5.20
N VAL A 201 -16.18 -15.10 -6.39
CA VAL A 201 -16.38 -13.82 -7.07
C VAL A 201 -17.65 -13.15 -6.55
N SER A 202 -17.52 -12.04 -5.84
CA SER A 202 -18.66 -11.18 -5.48
C SER A 202 -19.05 -10.25 -6.63
N TYR A 203 -18.07 -9.77 -7.40
CA TYR A 203 -18.30 -8.96 -8.59
C TYR A 203 -17.26 -9.28 -9.67
N PRO A 204 -17.66 -9.67 -10.89
CA PRO A 204 -16.69 -10.06 -11.93
C PRO A 204 -15.89 -8.85 -12.42
N ALA A 205 -14.59 -9.04 -12.63
CA ALA A 205 -13.77 -8.05 -13.31
C ALA A 205 -14.10 -8.05 -14.81
N PRO A 206 -14.21 -6.89 -15.46
CA PRO A 206 -14.32 -6.85 -16.92
C PRO A 206 -12.99 -7.26 -17.55
N HIS A 207 -13.05 -8.00 -18.66
CA HIS A 207 -11.88 -8.34 -19.46
C HIS A 207 -11.33 -7.10 -20.15
N LYS A 208 -10.07 -6.75 -19.88
CA LYS A 208 -9.38 -5.65 -20.54
C LYS A 208 -8.75 -6.17 -21.83
N GLY A 209 -9.13 -5.58 -22.96
CA GLY A 209 -8.47 -5.87 -24.24
C GLY A 209 -6.95 -5.62 -24.12
N PRO A 210 -6.09 -6.55 -24.56
CA PRO A 210 -4.69 -6.52 -24.17
C PRO A 210 -3.92 -5.36 -24.81
N ARG A 211 -3.09 -4.70 -23.98
CA ARG A 211 -1.86 -4.00 -24.40
C ARG A 211 -0.63 -4.90 -24.24
N LYS A 212 -0.79 -6.21 -24.36
CA LYS A 212 0.30 -7.19 -24.17
C LYS A 212 1.30 -7.08 -25.32
N ASN A 213 2.49 -6.62 -25.01
CA ASN A 213 3.67 -6.83 -25.85
C ASN A 213 4.57 -7.88 -25.20
N SER A 214 5.54 -8.40 -25.96
CA SER A 214 6.49 -9.42 -25.50
C SER A 214 7.26 -8.99 -24.24
N GLY A 215 7.52 -7.69 -24.07
CA GLY A 215 8.16 -7.11 -22.88
C GLY A 215 7.32 -7.30 -21.62
N ILE A 216 6.04 -6.93 -21.65
CA ILE A 216 5.13 -7.08 -20.49
C ILE A 216 5.01 -8.56 -20.11
N VAL A 217 4.83 -9.45 -21.09
CA VAL A 217 4.73 -10.89 -20.87
C VAL A 217 5.99 -11.45 -20.19
N SER A 218 7.17 -11.13 -20.73
CA SER A 218 8.45 -11.59 -20.17
C SER A 218 8.65 -11.08 -18.74
N ASN A 219 8.34 -9.81 -18.50
CA ASN A 219 8.51 -9.17 -17.20
C ASN A 219 7.57 -9.78 -16.15
N PHE A 220 6.31 -10.03 -16.50
CA PHE A 220 5.32 -10.63 -15.59
C PHE A 220 5.74 -12.03 -15.15
N LEU A 221 6.13 -12.88 -16.09
CA LEU A 221 6.61 -14.24 -15.80
C LEU A 221 7.90 -14.24 -14.98
N ARG A 222 8.88 -13.39 -15.34
CA ARG A 222 10.15 -13.26 -14.60
C ARG A 222 9.91 -12.78 -13.16
N ALA A 223 8.99 -11.83 -12.97
CA ALA A 223 8.65 -11.32 -11.67
C ALA A 223 8.02 -12.40 -10.78
N ILE A 224 7.07 -13.18 -11.31
CA ILE A 224 6.47 -14.31 -10.58
C ILE A 224 7.53 -15.35 -10.23
N ALA A 225 8.35 -15.78 -11.20
CA ALA A 225 9.41 -16.75 -10.97
C ALA A 225 10.37 -16.29 -9.86
N ARG A 226 10.83 -15.03 -9.92
CA ARG A 226 11.69 -14.43 -8.90
C ARG A 226 11.05 -14.44 -7.52
N SER A 227 9.77 -14.07 -7.43
CA SER A 227 9.06 -14.06 -6.15
C SER A 227 8.93 -15.47 -5.57
N ASN A 228 8.55 -16.45 -6.39
CA ASN A 228 8.40 -17.83 -5.96
C ASN A 228 9.72 -18.45 -5.52
N THR A 229 10.80 -18.22 -6.26
CA THR A 229 12.15 -18.64 -5.84
C THR A 229 12.52 -18.02 -4.50
N THR A 230 12.30 -16.72 -4.33
CA THR A 230 12.62 -16.03 -3.07
C THR A 230 11.82 -16.60 -1.90
N SER A 231 10.51 -16.80 -2.08
CA SER A 231 9.61 -17.33 -1.05
C SER A 231 9.96 -18.77 -0.68
N MET A 232 10.23 -19.63 -1.67
CA MET A 232 10.67 -21.01 -1.45
C MET A 232 12.00 -21.05 -0.68
N MET A 233 12.98 -20.24 -1.07
CA MET A 233 14.27 -20.24 -0.38
C MET A 233 14.16 -19.71 1.05
N ARG A 234 13.29 -18.72 1.30
CA ARG A 234 13.00 -18.24 2.66
C ARG A 234 12.33 -19.29 3.53
N SER A 235 11.41 -20.08 2.97
CA SER A 235 10.78 -21.17 3.72
C SER A 235 11.77 -22.28 4.09
N GLN A 236 12.91 -22.37 3.38
CA GLN A 236 14.06 -23.22 3.72
C GLN A 236 15.07 -22.55 4.67
N GLY A 237 14.75 -21.38 5.23
CA GLY A 237 15.61 -20.67 6.18
C GLY A 237 16.70 -19.79 5.56
N MET A 238 16.72 -19.61 4.23
CA MET A 238 17.70 -18.73 3.59
C MET A 238 17.28 -17.26 3.67
N SER A 239 18.20 -16.41 4.14
CA SER A 239 18.01 -14.97 4.19
C SER A 239 18.57 -14.30 2.93
N PHE A 240 17.82 -13.35 2.38
CA PHE A 240 18.23 -12.54 1.24
C PHE A 240 18.21 -11.09 1.65
N THR A 241 19.36 -10.42 1.60
CA THR A 241 19.44 -8.96 1.64
C THR A 241 18.80 -8.40 0.37
N ARG A 242 17.90 -7.42 0.51
CA ARG A 242 17.39 -6.68 -0.66
C ARG A 242 18.55 -5.89 -1.26
N VAL A 243 18.90 -6.19 -2.52
CA VAL A 243 19.73 -5.34 -3.37
C VAL A 243 18.86 -4.26 -4.00
#